data_AF-A0A962T6Z7-F1
#
_entry.id   AF-A0A962T6Z7-F1
#
_cell.length_a   1.000
_cell.length_b   1.000
_cell.length_c   1.000
_cell.angle_alpha   90.00
_cell.angle_beta   90.00
_cell.angle_gamma   90.00
#
_symmetry.space_group_name_H-M   'P 1'
#
loop_
_entity.id
_entity.type
_entity.pdbx_description
1 polymer ?
#
loop_
_entity_poly.entity_id
_entity_poly.type
_entity_poly.pdbx_seq_one_letter_code
_entity_poly.pdbx_strand_id
1 'polypeptide(L)' 'MTTIYLERREPAYNRQRFYTLTVAQTLFGSWTLIREWGRIGHPGTVRETWFESESAATEAGAKIRR' A
#
# COMPACT_ATOMS: atom_id res chain seq x y z
N MET A 1 -9.01 -9.10 3.83
CA MET A 1 -8.15 -8.26 2.97
C MET A 1 -8.65 -6.84 3.04
N THR A 2 -7.85 -5.96 3.66
CA THR A 2 -8.18 -4.54 3.78
C THR A 2 -7.24 -3.79 2.86
N THR A 3 -7.81 -3.10 1.87
CA THR A 3 -7.06 -2.29 0.91
C THR A 3 -7.48 -0.82 1.04
N ILE A 4 -6.50 0.05 1.14
CA ILE A 4 -6.68 1.50 1.16
C ILE A 4 -6.06 2.06 -0.11
N TYR A 5 -6.83 2.88 -0.83
CA TYR A 5 -6.36 3.62 -1.99
C TYR A 5 -6.32 5.12 -1.67
N LEU A 6 -5.17 5.74 -1.93
CA LEU A 6 -4.94 7.16 -1.77
C LEU A 6 -4.49 7.72 -3.12
N GLU A 7 -5.00 8.89 -3.47
CA GLU A 7 -4.55 9.62 -4.65
C GLU A 7 -4.27 11.08 -4.32
N ARG A 8 -3.31 11.64 -5.05
CA ARG A 8 -2.99 13.06 -5.03
C ARG A 8 -3.03 13.58 -6.45
N ARG A 9 -3.98 14.48 -6.72
CA ARG A 9 -4.20 15.13 -8.01
C ARG A 9 -4.01 16.64 -7.86
N GLU A 10 -2.91 17.17 -8.38
CA GLU A 10 -2.64 18.60 -8.48
C GLU A 10 -2.24 18.92 -9.93
N PRO A 11 -3.22 19.19 -10.81
CA PRO A 11 -2.96 19.43 -12.23
C PRO A 11 -2.00 20.61 -12.48
N ALA A 12 -2.12 21.67 -11.68
CA ALA A 12 -1.27 22.85 -11.77
C ALA A 12 0.23 22.55 -11.60
N TYR A 13 0.57 21.43 -10.94
CA TYR A 13 1.95 21.00 -10.69
C TYR A 13 2.30 19.69 -11.42
N ASN A 14 1.45 19.23 -12.36
CA ASN A 14 1.59 17.95 -13.04
C ASN A 14 1.76 16.75 -12.07
N ARG A 15 1.16 16.84 -10.88
CA ARG A 15 1.20 15.78 -9.87
C ARG A 15 -0.06 14.96 -9.96
N GLN A 16 0.10 13.71 -10.36
CA GLN A 16 -1.00 12.76 -10.46
C GLN A 16 -0.50 11.41 -9.98
N ARG A 17 -0.51 11.20 -8.66
CA ARG A 17 0.12 10.04 -8.01
C ARG A 17 -0.92 9.23 -7.26
N PHE A 18 -0.72 7.93 -7.20
CA PHE A 18 -1.48 7.03 -6.33
C PHE A 18 -0.58 6.34 -5.32
N TYR A 19 -1.21 5.87 -4.25
CA TYR A 19 -0.62 5.02 -3.24
C TYR A 19 -1.66 4.00 -2.77
N THR A 20 -1.32 2.73 -2.80
CA THR A 20 -2.16 1.62 -2.34
C THR A 20 -1.48 0.91 -1.18
N LEU A 21 -2.24 0.62 -0.13
CA LEU A 21 -1.83 -0.19 1.01
C LEU A 21 -2.77 -1.39 1.11
N THR A 22 -2.24 -2.60 0.99
CA THR A 22 -3.01 -3.83 1.13
C THR A 22 -2.38 -4.72 2.19
N VAL A 23 -3.18 -5.11 3.19
CA VAL A 23 -2.81 -6.19 4.12
C VAL A 23 -3.42 -7.49 3.61
N ALA A 24 -2.57 -8.48 3.37
CA ALA A 24 -2.95 -9.78 2.84
C ALA A 24 -2.25 -10.91 3.61
N GLN A 25 -2.91 -12.07 3.70
CA GLN A 25 -2.28 -13.30 4.16
C GLN A 25 -1.62 -14.01 2.98
N THR A 26 -0.43 -14.54 3.18
CA THR A 26 0.30 -15.33 2.19
C THR A 26 -0.19 -16.77 2.19
N LEU A 27 0.13 -17.53 1.14
CA LEU A 27 -0.21 -18.96 1.03
C LEU A 27 0.32 -19.81 2.19
N PHE A 28 1.37 -19.35 2.87
CA PHE A 28 2.02 -20.05 3.98
C PHE A 28 1.53 -19.59 5.36
N GLY A 29 0.45 -18.80 5.41
CA GLY A 29 -0.17 -18.34 6.65
C GLY A 29 0.50 -17.11 7.28
N SER A 30 1.63 -16.65 6.77
CA SER A 30 2.26 -15.37 7.15
C SER A 30 1.44 -14.19 6.64
N TRP A 31 1.72 -12.98 7.13
CA TRP A 31 1.05 -11.76 6.72
C TRP A 31 1.98 -10.86 5.93
N THR A 32 1.46 -10.12 4.96
CA THR A 32 2.22 -9.16 4.16
C THR A 32 1.49 -7.83 4.05
N LEU A 33 2.26 -6.74 4.15
CA LEU A 33 1.84 -5.40 3.76
C LEU A 33 2.39 -5.11 2.36
N ILE A 34 1.49 -5.04 1.40
CA ILE A 34 1.79 -4.68 0.02
C ILE A 34 1.58 -3.18 -0.13
N ARG A 35 2.65 -2.49 -0.56
CA ARG A 35 2.64 -1.06 -0.88
C ARG A 35 2.82 -0.91 -2.37
N GLU A 36 1.93 -0.18 -3.01
CA GLU A 36 2.07 0.17 -4.42
C GLU A 36 2.00 1.68 -4.57
N TRP A 37 2.87 2.27 -5.37
CA TRP A 37 2.82 3.70 -5.65
C TRP A 37 3.28 4.00 -7.06
N GLY A 38 2.72 5.04 -7.66
CA GLY A 38 3.03 5.38 -9.03
C GLY A 38 2.32 6.62 -9.52
N ARG A 39 2.45 6.88 -10.83
CA ARG A 39 1.65 7.89 -11.52
C ARG A 39 0.32 7.24 -11.91
N ILE A 40 -0.80 7.94 -11.72
CA ILE A 40 -2.12 7.41 -12.09
C ILE A 40 -2.14 7.10 -13.60
N GLY A 41 -2.69 5.94 -13.96
CA GLY A 41 -2.73 5.44 -15.34
C GLY A 41 -1.43 4.81 -15.85
N HIS A 42 -0.44 4.61 -14.98
CA HIS A 42 0.83 3.95 -15.31
C HIS A 42 1.13 2.82 -14.31
N PRO A 43 1.94 1.82 -14.68
CA PRO A 43 2.41 0.81 -13.75
C PRO A 43 3.08 1.44 -12.52
N GLY A 44 2.70 0.96 -11.33
CA GLY A 44 3.30 1.36 -10.06
C GLY A 44 4.59 0.61 -9.76
N THR A 45 5.28 1.06 -8.71
CA THR A 45 6.30 0.27 -8.01
C THR A 45 5.63 -0.42 -6.83
N VAL A 46 5.84 -1.73 -6.71
CA VAL A 46 5.31 -2.55 -5.61
C VAL A 46 6.44 -2.87 -4.64
N ARG A 47 6.13 -2.83 -3.34
CA ARG A 47 7.01 -3.31 -2.27
C ARG A 47 6.22 -4.05 -1.22
N GLU A 48 6.66 -5.26 -0.94
CA GLU A 48 6.08 -6.12 0.07
C GLU A 48 6.89 -6.09 1.35
N THR A 49 6.24 -6.34 2.48
CA THR A 49 6.89 -6.45 3.79
C THR A 49 6.16 -7.49 4.60
N TRP A 50 6.92 -8.46 5.09
CA TRP A 50 6.41 -9.67 5.70
C TRP A 50 6.33 -9.52 7.21
N PHE A 51 5.29 -10.12 7.80
CA PHE A 51 4.96 -10.08 9.21
C PHE A 51 4.46 -11.44 9.66
N GLU A 52 4.67 -11.76 10.93
CA GLU A 52 4.19 -13.01 11.54
C GLU A 52 2.69 -12.97 11.85
N SER A 53 2.10 -11.77 12.03
CA SER A 53 0.68 -11.60 12.38
C SER A 53 -0.02 -10.51 11.59
N GLU A 54 -1.35 -10.62 11.50
CA GLU A 54 -2.23 -9.61 10.89
C GLU A 54 -2.13 -8.27 11.62
N SER A 55 -2.06 -8.30 12.95
CA SER A 55 -1.96 -7.10 13.78
C SER A 55 -0.69 -6.32 13.48
N ALA A 56 0.46 -7.00 13.37
CA ALA A 56 1.73 -6.36 13.04
C ALA A 56 1.70 -5.72 11.64
N ALA A 57 1.13 -6.41 10.65
CA ALA A 57 0.97 -5.88 9.30
C ALA A 57 0.03 -4.66 9.27
N THR A 58 -1.06 -4.71 10.03
CA THR A 58 -2.07 -3.64 10.12
C THR A 58 -1.52 -2.41 10.83
N GLU A 59 -0.79 -2.58 11.94
CA GLU A 59 -0.12 -1.48 12.63
C GLU A 59 0.95 -0.82 11.76
N ALA A 60 1.71 -1.61 11.01
CA ALA A 60 2.68 -1.07 10.05
C ALA A 60 1.98 -0.24 8.96
N GLY A 61 0.85 -0.71 8.44
CA GLY A 61 0.02 0.06 7.50
C GLY A 61 -0.54 1.35 8.10
N ALA A 62 -0.99 1.30 9.35
CA ALA A 62 -1.53 2.47 10.07
C ALA A 62 -0.48 3.57 10.28
N LYS A 63 0.79 3.20 10.51
CA LYS A 63 1.90 4.16 10.64
C LYS A 63 2.19 4.93 9.35
N ILE A 64 1.96 4.34 8.18
CA ILE A 64 2.19 4.99 6.87
C ILE A 64 1.10 6.03 6.57
N ARG A 65 -0.08 5.87 7.16
CA ARG A 65 -1.21 6.80 6.97
C ARG A 65 -1.03 8.14 7.69
N ARG A 66 -0.15 8.20 8.71
CA ARG A 66 0.05 9.38 9.56
C ARG A 66 1.11 10.30 8.99
#